data_AF-A0A6A3ISR3-F1
#
_entry.id   AF-A0A6A3ISR3-F1
#
_cell.length_a   1.000
_cell.length_b   1.000
_cell.length_c   1.000
_cell.angle_alpha   90.00
_cell.angle_beta   90.00
_cell.angle_gamma   90.00
#
_symmetry.space_group_name_H-M   'P 1'
#
loop_
_entity.id
_entity.type
_entity.pdbx_description
1 polymer ?
#
loop_
_entity_poly.entity_id
_entity_poly.type
_entity_poly.pdbx_seq_one_letter_code
_entity_poly.pdbx_strand_id
1 'polypeptide(L)'
;MFWAFLELQGQLVYCPLADFGACGVREGHDIYAQAVGAQPVTGHMPLKNAFELQGKIAVLQRGICDFVTKALHAQQAGAIAVLVANNSDDGNGEAFVMDAGQRHDCVADTVRIPAMMVSRSHSTDIFQEIREAYLDRRELVVTIRFLGAQTASRVLAQQEQNQSAARNIERKQQREQQQEEAATLLRHRLGKTPQSKTSAPASLSEGVLATPSTSASERTFDWSPASSMRSSGSTRRSRARDREMCRENNQDELQQVESVHAAAALAMLHWCPMTTALVILDVQNYFTLPHGYGAKRVTDSVDTGSDEEFNITRETKPARTSPSKGRSSGEFYERVDNVLIPTIQDVLLASRATEGMEVIYSVVESATRDGRERSRAHKHASIHVPKHGFGAQVPKRIAPDDENDIVLSRTGVNVFAATNLDYVLRNLMVTHIVVMGISVLGSVESCVQTALDRGYQVSVLKEALLPLAGPTGGSPQRTSMLESFSSRGVQVLSAAEFVDKLQSFV
;
A
#
# COMPACT_ATOMS: atom_id res chain seq x y z
N MET A 1 42.23 -16.67 -6.74
CA MET A 1 41.10 -16.17 -5.92
C MET A 1 41.13 -14.65 -6.01
N PHE A 2 39.96 -14.05 -6.24
CA PHE A 2 39.79 -12.61 -6.42
C PHE A 2 38.62 -12.17 -5.54
N TRP A 3 38.65 -10.92 -5.08
CA TRP A 3 37.62 -10.33 -4.25
C TRP A 3 36.95 -9.22 -5.05
N ALA A 4 35.63 -9.30 -5.21
CA ALA A 4 34.87 -8.30 -5.92
C ALA A 4 34.45 -7.17 -4.98
N PHE A 5 34.56 -5.94 -5.46
CA PHE A 5 34.12 -4.73 -4.77
C PHE A 5 33.28 -3.89 -5.70
N LEU A 6 32.12 -3.44 -5.25
CA LEU A 6 31.26 -2.52 -5.98
C LEU A 6 31.60 -1.07 -5.58
N GLU A 7 31.88 -0.22 -6.55
CA GLU A 7 32.12 1.21 -6.31
C GLU A 7 30.78 1.95 -6.25
N LEU A 8 30.31 2.23 -5.02
CA LEU A 8 29.11 3.03 -4.72
C LEU A 8 29.53 4.30 -3.99
N GLN A 9 29.02 5.46 -4.41
CA GLN A 9 29.26 6.77 -3.77
C GLN A 9 30.75 7.10 -3.51
N GLY A 10 31.66 6.58 -4.35
CA GLY A 10 33.12 6.74 -4.19
C GLY A 10 33.76 5.83 -3.11
N GLN A 11 33.04 4.83 -2.61
CA GLN A 11 33.55 3.80 -1.70
C GLN A 11 33.49 2.40 -2.32
N LEU A 12 34.47 1.57 -2.00
CA LEU A 12 34.54 0.17 -2.46
C LEU A 12 33.79 -0.74 -1.48
N VAL A 13 32.50 -0.98 -1.72
CA VAL A 13 31.70 -1.93 -0.94
C VAL A 13 32.13 -3.36 -1.30
N TYR A 14 32.51 -4.16 -0.30
CA TYR A 14 32.84 -5.57 -0.54
C TYR A 14 31.59 -6.38 -0.92
N CYS A 15 31.66 -7.12 -2.03
CA CYS A 15 30.58 -7.97 -2.52
C CYS A 15 31.13 -9.37 -2.82
N PRO A 16 30.91 -10.38 -1.95
CA PRO A 16 31.35 -11.74 -2.18
C PRO A 16 30.91 -12.27 -3.54
N LEU A 17 31.88 -12.71 -4.32
CA LEU A 17 31.69 -13.40 -5.59
C LEU A 17 31.12 -14.81 -5.33
N ALA A 18 30.21 -15.29 -6.17
CA ALA A 18 29.70 -16.65 -6.13
C ALA A 18 30.78 -17.69 -6.47
N ASP A 19 30.53 -18.96 -6.11
CA ASP A 19 31.38 -20.08 -6.55
C ASP A 19 31.20 -20.41 -8.05
N PHE A 20 30.01 -20.18 -8.59
CA PHE A 20 29.65 -20.31 -10.01
C PHE A 20 29.84 -19.00 -10.81
N GLY A 21 29.84 -19.09 -12.15
CA GLY A 21 29.84 -17.92 -13.06
C GLY A 21 31.17 -17.14 -13.17
N ALA A 22 32.08 -17.30 -12.20
CA ALA A 22 33.34 -16.55 -12.10
C ALA A 22 34.42 -16.88 -13.16
N CYS A 23 34.13 -17.72 -14.15
CA CYS A 23 35.13 -18.28 -15.08
C CYS A 23 35.86 -17.25 -15.96
N GLY A 24 35.26 -16.07 -16.19
CA GLY A 24 35.90 -14.94 -16.89
C GLY A 24 36.67 -13.96 -15.99
N VAL A 25 36.55 -14.05 -14.66
CA VAL A 25 37.01 -13.03 -13.72
C VAL A 25 38.54 -13.03 -13.56
N ARG A 26 39.15 -11.85 -13.61
CA ARG A 26 40.60 -11.62 -13.45
C ARG A 26 40.86 -10.30 -12.74
N GLU A 27 41.96 -10.22 -12.02
CA GLU A 27 42.40 -8.96 -11.39
C GLU A 27 42.58 -7.85 -12.44
N GLY A 28 42.10 -6.65 -12.12
CA GLY A 28 42.13 -5.47 -13.00
C GLY A 28 41.25 -5.54 -14.26
N HIS A 29 40.45 -6.61 -14.44
CA HIS A 29 39.44 -6.69 -15.50
C HIS A 29 38.08 -6.21 -14.96
N ASP A 30 38.08 -4.99 -14.43
CA ASP A 30 36.92 -4.37 -13.78
C ASP A 30 35.75 -4.20 -14.77
N ILE A 31 34.52 -4.49 -14.33
CA ILE A 31 33.31 -4.33 -15.16
C ILE A 31 32.72 -2.96 -14.90
N TYR A 32 32.68 -2.13 -15.94
CA TYR A 32 32.06 -0.80 -15.95
C TYR A 32 30.83 -0.82 -16.87
N ALA A 33 29.64 -0.73 -16.29
CA ALA A 33 28.38 -0.75 -17.03
C ALA A 33 27.22 -0.18 -16.20
N GLN A 34 26.10 0.11 -16.86
CA GLN A 34 24.88 0.54 -16.17
C GLN A 34 24.31 -0.60 -15.31
N ALA A 35 23.89 -0.29 -14.09
CA ALA A 35 23.08 -1.15 -13.23
C ALA A 35 21.59 -0.95 -13.54
N VAL A 36 20.87 -2.05 -13.75
CA VAL A 36 19.42 -2.05 -14.05
C VAL A 36 18.72 -3.07 -13.17
N GLY A 37 17.60 -2.67 -12.56
CA GLY A 37 16.75 -3.58 -11.78
C GLY A 37 16.09 -4.62 -12.68
N ALA A 38 16.22 -5.90 -12.34
CA ALA A 38 15.55 -6.97 -13.06
C ALA A 38 14.03 -6.95 -12.84
N GLN A 39 13.26 -7.38 -13.84
CA GLN A 39 11.81 -7.54 -13.76
C GLN A 39 11.40 -8.98 -14.11
N PRO A 40 10.89 -9.81 -13.18
CA PRO A 40 10.71 -9.54 -11.76
C PRO A 40 12.05 -9.51 -11.00
N VAL A 41 12.18 -8.60 -10.02
CA VAL A 41 13.43 -8.39 -9.27
C VAL A 41 13.91 -9.65 -8.53
N THR A 42 13.00 -10.57 -8.20
CA THR A 42 13.31 -11.84 -7.55
C THR A 42 13.87 -12.91 -8.50
N GLY A 43 13.87 -12.70 -9.83
CA GLY A 43 14.54 -13.56 -10.81
C GLY A 43 14.05 -15.02 -10.87
N HIS A 44 12.85 -15.30 -10.36
CA HIS A 44 12.27 -16.65 -10.28
C HIS A 44 11.57 -17.11 -11.58
N MET A 45 11.42 -16.19 -12.53
CA MET A 45 10.97 -16.42 -13.91
C MET A 45 11.94 -15.67 -14.85
N PRO A 46 11.96 -16.00 -16.16
CA PRO A 46 12.68 -15.22 -17.16
C PRO A 46 12.36 -13.72 -17.09
N LEU A 47 13.37 -12.88 -17.32
CA LEU A 47 13.26 -11.45 -17.09
C LEU A 47 12.54 -10.76 -18.25
N LYS A 48 11.44 -10.06 -17.94
CA LYS A 48 10.61 -9.32 -18.91
C LYS A 48 11.38 -8.17 -19.57
N ASN A 49 12.22 -7.46 -18.81
CA ASN A 49 13.01 -6.33 -19.30
C ASN A 49 14.36 -6.73 -19.93
N ALA A 50 14.41 -7.86 -20.65
CA ALA A 50 15.63 -8.34 -21.31
C ALA A 50 16.25 -7.31 -22.28
N PHE A 51 15.43 -6.54 -23.00
CA PHE A 51 15.93 -5.46 -23.88
C PHE A 51 16.66 -4.36 -23.10
N GLU A 52 16.22 -4.04 -21.88
CA GLU A 52 16.89 -3.06 -21.02
C GLU A 52 18.21 -3.61 -20.46
N LEU A 53 18.29 -4.91 -20.19
CA LEU A 53 19.40 -5.60 -19.52
C LEU A 53 20.55 -6.01 -20.45
N GLN A 54 20.33 -6.02 -21.77
CA GLN A 54 21.32 -6.38 -22.78
C GLN A 54 22.61 -5.55 -22.64
N GLY A 55 23.72 -6.19 -22.27
CA GLY A 55 25.02 -5.56 -22.07
C GLY A 55 25.24 -4.92 -20.69
N LYS A 56 24.32 -5.09 -19.74
CA LYS A 56 24.27 -4.34 -18.46
C LYS A 56 24.40 -5.24 -17.22
N ILE A 57 24.47 -4.63 -16.05
CA ILE A 57 24.55 -5.33 -14.76
C ILE A 57 23.12 -5.51 -14.23
N ALA A 58 22.68 -6.75 -14.09
CA ALA A 58 21.35 -7.06 -13.55
C ALA A 58 21.36 -7.01 -12.02
N VAL A 59 20.47 -6.21 -11.44
CA VAL A 59 20.30 -6.13 -9.98
C VAL A 59 19.02 -6.86 -9.58
N LEU A 60 19.18 -7.92 -8.78
CA LEU A 60 18.13 -8.86 -8.35
C LEU A 60 18.05 -8.94 -6.82
N GLN A 61 16.98 -9.51 -6.27
CA GLN A 61 16.79 -9.70 -4.83
C GLN A 61 16.92 -11.17 -4.41
N ARG A 62 17.51 -11.41 -3.23
CA ARG A 62 17.48 -12.72 -2.54
C ARG A 62 16.03 -13.15 -2.24
N GLY A 63 15.75 -14.46 -2.36
CA GLY A 63 14.46 -15.09 -2.07
C GLY A 63 13.81 -15.79 -3.28
N ILE A 64 12.72 -16.54 -3.02
CA ILE A 64 11.93 -17.37 -3.95
C ILE A 64 12.71 -18.52 -4.63
N CYS A 65 13.71 -18.21 -5.45
CA CYS A 65 14.53 -19.19 -6.18
C CYS A 65 16.00 -19.15 -5.74
N ASP A 66 16.77 -20.16 -6.15
CA ASP A 66 18.20 -20.27 -5.93
C ASP A 66 19.02 -19.27 -6.77
N PHE A 67 20.30 -19.12 -6.43
CA PHE A 67 21.18 -18.12 -7.05
C PHE A 67 21.60 -18.45 -8.50
N VAL A 68 21.72 -19.74 -8.84
CA VAL A 68 22.07 -20.18 -10.21
C VAL A 68 20.92 -19.86 -11.17
N THR A 69 19.68 -20.14 -10.77
CA THR A 69 18.49 -19.79 -11.56
C THR A 69 18.40 -18.28 -11.85
N LYS A 70 18.66 -17.43 -10.85
CA LYS A 70 18.71 -15.95 -11.03
C LYS A 70 19.78 -15.55 -12.05
N ALA A 71 20.98 -16.11 -11.92
CA ALA A 71 22.10 -15.80 -12.80
C ALA A 71 21.84 -16.25 -14.25
N LEU A 72 21.16 -17.38 -14.44
CA LEU A 72 20.77 -17.85 -15.78
C LEU A 72 19.68 -17.00 -16.42
N HIS A 73 18.63 -16.60 -15.68
CA HIS A 73 17.62 -15.69 -16.22
C HIS A 73 18.23 -14.31 -16.58
N ALA A 74 19.20 -13.81 -15.80
CA ALA A 74 19.95 -12.60 -16.14
C ALA A 74 20.85 -12.78 -17.38
N GLN A 75 21.56 -13.91 -17.49
CA GLN A 75 22.39 -14.24 -18.65
C GLN A 75 21.58 -14.42 -19.94
N GLN A 76 20.40 -15.04 -19.86
CA GLN A 76 19.45 -15.16 -20.97
C GLN A 76 18.87 -13.80 -21.38
N ALA A 77 18.71 -12.88 -20.43
CA ALA A 77 18.38 -11.48 -20.64
C ALA A 77 19.57 -10.61 -21.12
N GLY A 78 20.70 -11.21 -21.48
CA GLY A 78 21.86 -10.51 -22.05
C GLY A 78 22.69 -9.68 -21.06
N ALA A 79 22.44 -9.80 -19.75
CA ALA A 79 23.24 -9.13 -18.72
C ALA A 79 24.68 -9.68 -18.70
N ILE A 80 25.65 -8.83 -18.36
CA ILE A 80 27.08 -9.17 -18.31
C ILE A 80 27.61 -9.49 -16.91
N ALA A 81 26.86 -9.12 -15.86
CA ALA A 81 27.13 -9.46 -14.47
C ALA A 81 25.84 -9.36 -13.65
N VAL A 82 25.85 -9.94 -12.45
CA VAL A 82 24.70 -10.01 -11.54
C VAL A 82 25.06 -9.51 -10.14
N LEU A 83 24.25 -8.59 -9.62
CA LEU A 83 24.27 -8.17 -8.22
C LEU A 83 23.01 -8.69 -7.54
N VAL A 84 23.15 -9.54 -6.52
CA VAL A 84 22.04 -10.00 -5.69
C VAL A 84 22.01 -9.19 -4.41
N ALA A 85 20.95 -8.41 -4.21
CA ALA A 85 20.66 -7.66 -3.00
C ALA A 85 20.16 -8.59 -1.89
N ASN A 86 20.81 -8.58 -0.73
CA ASN A 86 20.34 -9.31 0.45
C ASN A 86 19.23 -8.51 1.17
N ASN A 87 18.05 -9.11 1.34
CA ASN A 87 16.89 -8.46 1.97
C ASN A 87 16.39 -9.21 3.24
N SER A 88 17.18 -10.14 3.78
CA SER A 88 16.85 -10.87 5.02
C SER A 88 17.58 -10.31 6.24
N ASP A 89 16.99 -10.47 7.42
CA ASP A 89 17.68 -10.31 8.71
C ASP A 89 18.65 -11.47 9.04
N ASP A 90 18.59 -12.59 8.29
CA ASP A 90 19.53 -13.72 8.40
C ASP A 90 20.99 -13.24 8.42
N GLY A 91 21.77 -13.70 9.41
CA GLY A 91 23.21 -13.38 9.48
C GLY A 91 23.52 -11.88 9.60
N ASN A 92 22.69 -11.14 10.35
CA ASN A 92 22.71 -9.66 10.45
C ASN A 92 22.47 -8.92 9.12
N GLY A 93 22.02 -9.61 8.06
CA GLY A 93 21.91 -9.04 6.72
C GLY A 93 23.26 -8.83 6.01
N GLU A 94 24.34 -9.44 6.50
CA GLU A 94 25.67 -9.35 5.86
C GLU A 94 25.70 -10.00 4.47
N ALA A 95 26.76 -9.71 3.71
CA ALA A 95 27.02 -10.37 2.44
C ALA A 95 27.79 -11.68 2.65
N PHE A 96 27.41 -12.73 1.91
CA PHE A 96 28.04 -14.05 1.94
C PHE A 96 28.25 -14.60 0.52
N VAL A 97 29.18 -15.54 0.36
CA VAL A 97 29.44 -16.23 -0.92
C VAL A 97 28.21 -17.07 -1.28
N MET A 98 27.61 -16.78 -2.43
CA MET A 98 26.50 -17.57 -2.96
C MET A 98 27.05 -18.88 -3.54
N ASP A 99 26.48 -20.01 -3.11
CA ASP A 99 26.78 -21.33 -3.64
C ASP A 99 25.73 -21.81 -4.67
N ALA A 100 26.07 -22.89 -5.38
CA ALA A 100 25.14 -23.59 -6.27
C ALA A 100 24.09 -24.46 -5.54
N GLY A 101 24.12 -24.53 -4.21
CA GLY A 101 23.26 -25.39 -3.39
C GLY A 101 23.47 -26.90 -3.61
N GLN A 102 22.48 -27.70 -3.21
CA GLN A 102 22.46 -29.15 -3.45
C GLN A 102 21.95 -29.51 -4.86
N ARG A 103 22.34 -28.74 -5.89
CA ARG A 103 21.98 -29.03 -7.28
C ARG A 103 22.80 -30.20 -7.80
N HIS A 104 22.11 -31.23 -8.28
CA HIS A 104 22.71 -32.40 -8.94
C HIS A 104 22.77 -32.23 -10.47
N ASP A 105 22.11 -31.20 -10.99
CA ASP A 105 22.12 -30.76 -12.37
C ASP A 105 23.33 -29.85 -12.65
N CYS A 106 24.13 -30.19 -13.67
CA CYS A 106 25.32 -29.43 -14.15
C CYS A 106 24.96 -28.07 -14.80
N VAL A 107 23.88 -27.45 -14.35
CA VAL A 107 23.31 -26.20 -14.83
C VAL A 107 24.13 -25.00 -14.33
N ALA A 108 24.80 -25.13 -13.17
CA ALA A 108 25.74 -24.12 -12.66
C ALA A 108 26.92 -23.88 -13.62
N ASP A 109 27.42 -24.92 -14.29
CA ASP A 109 28.51 -24.84 -15.28
C ASP A 109 28.11 -24.05 -16.56
N THR A 110 26.82 -23.78 -16.74
CA THR A 110 26.30 -22.97 -17.86
C THR A 110 26.26 -21.47 -17.54
N VAL A 111 26.47 -21.07 -16.28
CA VAL A 111 26.65 -19.66 -15.90
C VAL A 111 28.07 -19.23 -16.27
N ARG A 112 28.19 -18.13 -17.01
CA ARG A 112 29.45 -17.55 -17.50
C ARG A 112 29.64 -16.09 -17.09
N ILE A 113 28.61 -15.47 -16.52
CA ILE A 113 28.66 -14.10 -15.99
C ILE A 113 28.90 -14.12 -14.47
N PRO A 114 29.72 -13.22 -13.92
CA PRO A 114 29.98 -13.17 -12.48
C PRO A 114 28.73 -12.71 -11.73
N ALA A 115 28.37 -13.45 -10.69
CA ALA A 115 27.35 -13.08 -9.72
C ALA A 115 27.99 -12.75 -8.38
N MET A 116 27.57 -11.65 -7.74
CA MET A 116 28.03 -11.24 -6.40
C MET A 116 26.85 -10.89 -5.51
N MET A 117 26.99 -11.01 -4.20
CA MET A 117 25.95 -10.56 -3.25
C MET A 117 26.32 -9.23 -2.57
N VAL A 118 25.34 -8.34 -2.45
CA VAL A 118 25.42 -7.05 -1.77
C VAL A 118 24.78 -7.20 -0.37
N SER A 119 25.41 -6.64 0.68
CA SER A 119 24.83 -6.69 2.04
C SER A 119 23.56 -5.84 2.12
N ARG A 120 22.71 -6.11 3.11
CA ARG A 120 21.41 -5.44 3.27
C ARG A 120 21.53 -3.93 3.43
N SER A 121 22.57 -3.46 4.11
CA SER A 121 22.82 -2.02 4.30
C SER A 121 23.01 -1.27 2.99
N HIS A 122 23.72 -1.85 2.02
CA HIS A 122 23.96 -1.23 0.71
C HIS A 122 22.91 -1.64 -0.34
N SER A 123 22.09 -2.65 -0.02
CA SER A 123 21.00 -3.14 -0.87
C SER A 123 19.84 -2.15 -0.97
N THR A 124 19.57 -1.39 0.09
CA THR A 124 18.64 -0.24 0.02
C THR A 124 19.17 0.83 -0.92
N ASP A 125 20.46 1.11 -0.81
CA ASP A 125 21.10 2.26 -1.43
C ASP A 125 21.19 2.07 -2.95
N ILE A 126 21.62 0.89 -3.42
CA ILE A 126 21.67 0.58 -4.85
C ILE A 126 20.28 0.58 -5.51
N PHE A 127 19.24 0.06 -4.85
CA PHE A 127 17.87 0.14 -5.39
C PHE A 127 17.31 1.57 -5.36
N GLN A 128 17.70 2.38 -4.38
CA GLN A 128 17.35 3.79 -4.33
C GLN A 128 18.03 4.57 -5.46
N GLU A 129 19.34 4.40 -5.66
CA GLU A 129 20.11 5.04 -6.74
C GLU A 129 19.60 4.64 -8.14
N ILE A 130 19.26 3.36 -8.37
CA ILE A 130 18.68 2.91 -9.66
C ILE A 130 17.34 3.63 -9.91
N ARG A 131 16.50 3.75 -8.89
CA ARG A 131 15.19 4.40 -8.98
C ARG A 131 15.30 5.91 -9.19
N GLU A 132 16.24 6.57 -8.50
CA GLU A 132 16.48 8.01 -8.65
C GLU A 132 17.09 8.34 -10.02
N ALA A 133 18.04 7.53 -10.49
CA ALA A 133 18.56 7.64 -11.85
C ALA A 133 17.46 7.45 -12.91
N TYR A 134 16.57 6.45 -12.74
CA TYR A 134 15.43 6.22 -13.63
C TYR A 134 14.47 7.42 -13.69
N LEU A 135 14.09 7.97 -12.53
CA LEU A 135 13.22 9.16 -12.44
C LEU A 135 13.85 10.38 -13.14
N ASP A 136 15.16 10.60 -12.94
CA ASP A 136 15.91 11.67 -13.60
C ASP A 136 16.25 11.39 -15.08
N ARG A 137 15.84 10.24 -15.64
CA ARG A 137 16.20 9.76 -16.99
C ARG A 137 17.71 9.68 -17.22
N ARG A 138 18.46 9.30 -16.18
CA ARG A 138 19.91 9.08 -16.16
C ARG A 138 20.26 7.60 -16.06
N GLU A 139 21.42 7.22 -16.57
CA GLU A 139 21.95 5.87 -16.43
C GLU A 139 22.81 5.78 -15.15
N LEU A 140 22.43 4.92 -14.18
CA LEU A 140 23.30 4.62 -13.05
C LEU A 140 24.43 3.68 -13.51
N VAL A 141 25.61 4.23 -13.78
CA VAL A 141 26.79 3.45 -14.17
C VAL A 141 27.63 3.13 -12.94
N VAL A 142 27.89 1.85 -12.70
CA VAL A 142 28.66 1.35 -11.55
C VAL A 142 29.92 0.62 -12.00
N THR A 143 30.92 0.55 -11.12
CA THR A 143 32.16 -0.21 -11.36
C THR A 143 32.24 -1.39 -10.41
N ILE A 144 32.32 -2.61 -10.95
CA ILE A 144 32.68 -3.81 -10.21
C ILE A 144 34.19 -4.02 -10.38
N ARG A 145 34.95 -3.88 -9.30
CA ARG A 145 36.40 -4.08 -9.29
C ARG A 145 36.78 -5.47 -8.80
N PHE A 146 37.74 -6.10 -9.46
CA PHE A 146 38.28 -7.39 -9.05
C PHE A 146 39.70 -7.24 -8.51
N LEU A 147 39.84 -7.33 -7.19
CA LEU A 147 41.09 -7.10 -6.48
C LEU A 147 41.74 -8.43 -6.03
N GLY A 148 43.06 -8.51 -6.12
CA GLY A 148 43.85 -9.60 -5.56
C GLY A 148 43.96 -9.52 -4.04
N ALA A 149 44.35 -10.64 -3.42
CA ALA A 149 44.29 -10.86 -1.96
C ALA A 149 44.95 -9.74 -1.14
N GLN A 150 46.12 -9.27 -1.56
CA GLN A 150 46.89 -8.25 -0.83
C GLN A 150 46.20 -6.88 -0.85
N THR A 151 45.58 -6.53 -1.98
CA THR A 151 44.86 -5.26 -2.17
C THR A 151 43.53 -5.30 -1.44
N ALA A 152 42.76 -6.38 -1.61
CA ALA A 152 41.49 -6.61 -0.93
C ALA A 152 41.64 -6.57 0.60
N SER A 153 42.67 -7.23 1.15
CA SER A 153 42.96 -7.23 2.58
C SER A 153 43.22 -5.82 3.14
N ARG A 154 43.92 -4.96 2.39
CA ARG A 154 44.17 -3.56 2.79
C ARG A 154 42.90 -2.72 2.79
N VAL A 155 42.04 -2.88 1.78
CA VAL A 155 40.75 -2.16 1.69
C VAL A 155 39.84 -2.54 2.87
N LEU A 156 39.69 -3.84 3.14
CA LEU A 156 38.87 -4.35 4.25
C LEU A 156 39.39 -3.88 5.62
N ALA A 157 40.71 -3.95 5.85
CA ALA A 157 41.31 -3.47 7.10
C ALA A 157 41.09 -1.95 7.31
N GLN A 158 41.16 -1.14 6.25
CA GLN A 158 40.87 0.29 6.32
C GLN A 158 39.38 0.54 6.62
N GLN A 159 38.46 -0.25 6.05
CA GLN A 159 37.03 -0.14 6.33
C GLN A 159 36.70 -0.51 7.79
N GLU A 160 37.28 -1.57 8.34
CA GLU A 160 37.07 -1.95 9.74
C GLU A 160 37.61 -0.88 10.71
N GLN A 161 38.76 -0.27 10.40
CA GLN A 161 39.29 0.88 11.16
C GLN A 161 38.35 2.09 11.08
N ASN A 162 37.82 2.42 9.90
CA ASN A 162 36.89 3.54 9.72
C ASN A 162 35.56 3.31 10.46
N GLN A 163 35.00 2.10 10.36
CA GLN A 163 33.75 1.72 11.05
C GLN A 163 33.91 1.71 12.58
N SER A 164 35.03 1.19 13.10
CA SER A 164 35.30 1.18 14.54
C SER A 164 35.56 2.59 15.09
N ALA A 165 36.24 3.47 14.33
CA ALA A 165 36.37 4.88 14.65
C ALA A 165 34.99 5.59 14.70
N ALA A 166 34.14 5.39 13.69
CA ALA A 166 32.79 5.97 13.65
C ALA A 166 31.93 5.51 14.83
N ARG A 167 31.87 4.21 15.13
CA ARG A 167 31.16 3.65 16.28
C ARG A 167 31.65 4.20 17.63
N ASN A 168 32.95 4.54 17.74
CA ASN A 168 33.51 5.16 18.94
C ASN A 168 33.13 6.64 19.07
N ILE A 169 33.03 7.39 17.96
CA ILE A 169 32.53 8.77 17.94
C ILE A 169 31.04 8.82 18.31
N GLU A 170 30.22 7.96 17.71
CA GLU A 170 28.78 7.87 17.99
C GLU A 170 28.52 7.54 19.48
N ARG A 171 29.22 6.54 20.03
CA ARG A 171 29.17 6.21 21.47
C ARG A 171 29.65 7.33 22.38
N LYS A 172 30.50 8.24 21.91
CA LYS A 172 30.90 9.44 22.65
C LYS A 172 29.77 10.48 22.64
N GLN A 173 29.21 10.77 21.46
CA GLN A 173 28.09 11.71 21.29
C GLN A 173 26.85 11.28 22.10
N GLN A 174 26.47 10.01 22.07
CA GLN A 174 25.36 9.48 22.88
C GLN A 174 25.58 9.67 24.39
N ARG A 175 26.82 9.54 24.88
CA ARG A 175 27.17 9.79 26.29
C ARG A 175 27.14 11.28 26.65
N GLU A 176 27.59 12.14 25.73
CA GLU A 176 27.56 13.59 25.91
C GLU A 176 26.10 14.10 25.96
N GLN A 177 25.25 13.65 25.04
CA GLN A 177 23.82 13.94 25.04
C GLN A 177 23.11 13.45 26.33
N GLN A 178 23.37 12.21 26.77
CA GLN A 178 22.80 11.69 28.03
C GLN A 178 23.25 12.50 29.26
N GLN A 179 24.46 13.07 29.26
CA GLN A 179 24.93 13.95 30.32
C GLN A 179 24.24 15.32 30.29
N GLU A 180 24.02 15.90 29.11
CA GLU A 180 23.29 17.17 28.96
C GLU A 180 21.80 17.05 29.35
N GLU A 181 21.13 15.96 28.94
CA GLU A 181 19.76 15.66 29.34
C GLU A 181 19.64 15.47 30.85
N ALA A 182 20.54 14.69 31.47
CA ALA A 182 20.59 14.50 32.91
C ALA A 182 20.85 15.81 33.68
N ALA A 183 21.80 16.63 33.22
CA ALA A 183 22.09 17.93 33.81
C ALA A 183 20.90 18.90 33.70
N THR A 184 20.16 18.85 32.59
CA THR A 184 18.97 19.68 32.36
C THR A 184 17.80 19.25 33.27
N LEU A 185 17.59 17.94 33.44
CA LEU A 185 16.61 17.40 34.38
C LEU A 185 16.94 17.76 35.85
N LEU A 186 18.22 17.76 36.23
CA LEU A 186 18.67 18.18 37.56
C LEU A 186 18.44 19.68 37.78
N ARG A 187 18.74 20.54 36.80
CA ARG A 187 18.43 21.99 36.86
C ARG A 187 16.93 22.23 37.06
N HIS A 188 16.07 21.53 36.31
CA HIS A 188 14.62 21.67 36.44
C HIS A 188 14.08 21.20 37.81
N ARG A 189 14.72 20.21 38.45
CA ARG A 189 14.38 19.78 39.83
C ARG A 189 14.84 20.78 40.89
N LEU A 190 16.03 21.37 40.73
CA LEU A 190 16.59 22.33 41.68
C LEU A 190 15.95 23.74 41.58
N GLY A 191 15.32 24.06 40.45
CA GLY A 191 14.65 25.35 40.23
C GLY A 191 13.32 25.59 40.96
N LYS A 192 12.90 24.69 41.86
CA LYS A 192 11.64 24.82 42.63
C LYS A 192 11.87 24.89 44.14
N THR A 193 12.19 26.07 44.64
CA THR A 193 12.02 26.44 46.06
C THR A 193 10.88 27.46 46.20
N PRO A 194 9.99 27.32 47.20
CA PRO A 194 8.85 28.22 47.37
C PRO A 194 9.29 29.52 48.08
N GLN A 195 9.03 30.69 47.47
CA GLN A 195 9.09 31.95 48.19
C GLN A 195 7.71 32.37 48.71
N SER A 196 7.69 32.80 49.97
CA SER A 196 6.51 33.26 50.70
C SER A 196 6.02 34.62 50.21
N LYS A 197 4.71 34.87 50.32
CA LYS A 197 4.11 36.18 50.06
C LYS A 197 4.24 37.10 51.27
N THR A 198 4.72 38.32 51.05
CA THR A 198 4.53 39.46 51.98
C THR A 198 4.42 40.78 51.20
N SER A 199 3.47 41.64 51.61
CA SER A 199 3.37 43.09 51.35
C SER A 199 3.56 43.66 49.92
N ALA A 200 2.48 44.27 49.40
CA ALA A 200 2.49 45.38 48.43
C ALA A 200 2.80 46.73 49.16
N PRO A 201 2.76 47.95 48.55
CA PRO A 201 2.39 48.34 47.17
C PRO A 201 3.28 49.44 46.51
N ALA A 202 2.94 49.89 45.28
CA ALA A 202 2.81 51.33 44.89
C ALA A 202 2.71 51.55 43.35
N SER A 203 1.92 52.57 42.93
CA SER A 203 2.03 53.38 41.68
C SER A 203 2.00 52.70 40.29
N LEU A 204 1.48 53.29 39.20
CA LEU A 204 0.69 54.53 38.98
C LEU A 204 -0.14 54.43 37.67
N SER A 205 -0.99 55.43 37.43
CA SER A 205 -1.81 55.83 36.25
C SER A 205 -1.33 55.45 34.83
N GLU A 206 -2.15 55.46 33.75
CA GLU A 206 -3.43 56.12 33.39
C GLU A 206 -4.41 55.13 32.68
N GLY A 207 -5.75 55.33 32.65
CA GLY A 207 -6.51 56.00 31.58
C GLY A 207 -7.00 55.02 30.47
N VAL A 208 -8.21 55.01 29.90
CA VAL A 208 -9.39 55.92 29.89
C VAL A 208 -10.71 55.12 29.65
N LEU A 209 -11.85 55.72 29.99
CA LEU A 209 -13.29 55.43 29.73
C LEU A 209 -13.69 54.50 28.55
N ALA A 210 -14.87 53.82 28.53
CA ALA A 210 -15.96 53.65 29.51
C ALA A 210 -16.96 52.50 29.12
N THR A 211 -17.89 52.20 30.03
CA THR A 211 -19.12 51.36 29.90
C THR A 211 -20.32 52.21 29.41
N PRO A 212 -21.59 51.73 29.27
CA PRO A 212 -22.24 50.43 29.59
C PRO A 212 -22.86 49.77 28.32
N SER A 213 -23.92 48.92 28.23
CA SER A 213 -25.09 48.64 29.09
C SER A 213 -25.77 47.27 28.87
N THR A 214 -26.66 46.93 29.81
CA THR A 214 -27.87 46.08 29.71
C THR A 214 -28.81 46.51 28.57
N SER A 215 -29.85 45.76 28.14
CA SER A 215 -30.56 44.58 28.70
C SER A 215 -31.29 43.76 27.60
N ALA A 216 -31.81 42.58 27.95
CA ALA A 216 -32.61 41.71 27.08
C ALA A 216 -34.04 42.23 26.78
N SER A 217 -34.64 41.75 25.68
CA SER A 217 -36.08 41.52 25.53
C SER A 217 -36.37 40.63 24.30
N GLU A 218 -37.54 39.99 24.28
CA GLU A 218 -37.93 38.97 23.29
C GLU A 218 -38.80 39.56 22.15
N ARG A 219 -38.77 38.90 20.97
CA ARG A 219 -39.91 38.51 20.10
C ARG A 219 -39.37 38.13 18.70
N THR A 220 -39.35 36.83 18.36
CA THR A 220 -40.44 36.12 17.66
C THR A 220 -40.93 36.80 16.38
N PHE A 221 -40.63 36.21 15.22
CA PHE A 221 -41.63 36.07 14.16
C PHE A 221 -41.33 34.82 13.32
N ASP A 222 -42.35 33.99 13.11
CA ASP A 222 -42.31 32.81 12.23
C ASP A 222 -42.41 33.20 10.76
N TRP A 223 -41.98 32.30 9.87
CA TRP A 223 -42.67 32.10 8.61
C TRP A 223 -42.78 30.61 8.26
N SER A 224 -44.00 30.08 8.30
CA SER A 224 -44.33 28.71 7.88
C SER A 224 -44.96 28.70 6.47
N PRO A 225 -44.83 27.60 5.70
CA PRO A 225 -45.37 27.52 4.34
C PRO A 225 -46.87 27.17 4.28
N ALA A 226 -47.53 27.59 3.20
CA ALA A 226 -48.83 27.09 2.73
C ALA A 226 -48.66 26.60 1.27
N SER A 227 -49.14 25.43 0.82
CA SER A 227 -50.51 24.87 0.78
C SER A 227 -51.43 25.60 -0.23
N SER A 228 -52.31 24.95 -1.02
CA SER A 228 -52.71 23.52 -1.12
C SER A 228 -53.48 23.25 -2.45
N MET A 229 -54.29 22.17 -2.50
CA MET A 229 -55.27 21.75 -3.56
C MET A 229 -54.67 20.88 -4.71
N ARG A 230 -55.05 19.59 -4.89
CA ARG A 230 -56.31 18.96 -5.37
C ARG A 230 -56.44 18.98 -6.92
N SER A 231 -56.95 17.95 -7.63
CA SER A 231 -57.57 16.65 -7.25
C SER A 231 -57.66 15.66 -8.44
N SER A 232 -58.14 14.43 -8.19
CA SER A 232 -58.53 13.36 -9.13
C SER A 232 -57.39 12.60 -9.84
N GLY A 233 -57.53 11.32 -10.24
CA GLY A 233 -58.60 10.35 -9.92
C GLY A 233 -59.26 9.69 -11.14
N SER A 234 -58.80 8.50 -11.54
CA SER A 234 -59.49 7.64 -12.53
C SER A 234 -59.19 6.16 -12.31
N THR A 235 -60.17 5.29 -12.57
CA THR A 235 -60.04 3.82 -12.52
C THR A 235 -61.07 3.16 -13.44
N ARG A 236 -60.62 2.40 -14.45
CA ARG A 236 -61.33 1.30 -15.16
C ARG A 236 -60.42 0.78 -16.30
N ARG A 237 -60.04 -0.50 -16.31
CA ARG A 237 -60.78 -1.71 -16.73
C ARG A 237 -60.74 -1.99 -18.25
N SER A 238 -59.89 -2.95 -18.60
CA SER A 238 -60.21 -4.15 -19.40
C SER A 238 -61.12 -4.03 -20.64
N ARG A 239 -60.58 -4.46 -21.78
CA ARG A 239 -61.30 -5.35 -22.71
C ARG A 239 -60.31 -6.33 -23.35
N ALA A 240 -60.71 -7.59 -23.42
CA ALA A 240 -60.03 -8.65 -24.18
C ALA A 240 -60.96 -9.13 -25.29
N ARG A 241 -60.38 -9.53 -26.43
CA ARG A 241 -60.92 -10.31 -27.58
C ARG A 241 -59.81 -10.27 -28.66
N ASP A 242 -59.55 -11.31 -29.46
CA ASP A 242 -60.18 -12.64 -29.58
C ASP A 242 -59.11 -13.75 -29.75
N ARG A 243 -59.55 -15.01 -29.91
CA ARG A 243 -58.70 -16.22 -30.05
C ARG A 243 -58.38 -16.53 -31.53
N GLU A 244 -57.21 -17.12 -31.78
CA GLU A 244 -56.98 -18.45 -32.41
C GLU A 244 -55.45 -18.60 -32.65
N MET A 245 -54.75 -19.56 -32.03
CA MET A 245 -54.70 -21.01 -32.30
C MET A 245 -53.83 -21.41 -33.51
N CYS A 246 -52.51 -21.26 -33.35
CA CYS A 246 -51.53 -22.25 -33.81
C CYS A 246 -50.79 -22.79 -32.57
N ARG A 247 -50.52 -24.09 -32.48
CA ARG A 247 -50.02 -24.73 -31.25
C ARG A 247 -49.12 -25.93 -31.53
N GLU A 248 -47.97 -25.69 -32.11
CA GLU A 248 -46.92 -26.69 -32.36
C GLU A 248 -45.52 -26.00 -32.32
N ASN A 249 -44.49 -26.78 -32.01
CA ASN A 249 -43.05 -26.41 -32.00
C ASN A 249 -42.53 -25.39 -30.97
N ASN A 250 -43.14 -25.29 -29.78
CA ASN A 250 -42.60 -24.53 -28.64
C ASN A 250 -41.25 -25.05 -28.05
N GLN A 251 -40.65 -26.13 -28.56
CA GLN A 251 -39.39 -26.68 -28.02
C GLN A 251 -38.14 -26.04 -28.64
N ASP A 252 -38.11 -25.88 -29.97
CA ASP A 252 -36.98 -25.22 -30.66
C ASP A 252 -36.92 -23.72 -30.34
N GLU A 253 -38.07 -23.03 -30.24
CA GLU A 253 -38.11 -21.61 -29.87
C GLU A 253 -37.59 -21.37 -28.44
N LEU A 254 -37.85 -22.27 -27.48
CA LEU A 254 -37.31 -22.13 -26.13
C LEU A 254 -35.78 -22.28 -26.13
N GLN A 255 -35.23 -23.25 -26.87
CA GLN A 255 -33.77 -23.41 -26.97
C GLN A 255 -33.10 -22.27 -27.77
N GLN A 256 -33.76 -21.74 -28.80
CA GLN A 256 -33.28 -20.52 -29.48
C GLN A 256 -33.34 -19.30 -28.56
N VAL A 257 -34.43 -19.06 -27.85
CA VAL A 257 -34.54 -17.93 -26.91
C VAL A 257 -33.55 -18.06 -25.75
N GLU A 258 -33.31 -19.26 -25.21
CA GLU A 258 -32.26 -19.52 -24.21
C GLU A 258 -30.87 -19.28 -24.79
N SER A 259 -30.56 -19.74 -26.00
CA SER A 259 -29.25 -19.48 -26.62
C SER A 259 -29.02 -18.00 -26.96
N VAL A 260 -30.06 -17.26 -27.34
CA VAL A 260 -29.99 -15.80 -27.57
C VAL A 260 -29.86 -15.05 -26.24
N HIS A 261 -30.54 -15.47 -25.17
CA HIS A 261 -30.33 -14.89 -23.83
C HIS A 261 -28.93 -15.23 -23.29
N ALA A 262 -28.42 -16.43 -23.52
CA ALA A 262 -27.06 -16.82 -23.14
C ALA A 262 -26.01 -16.02 -23.94
N ALA A 263 -26.21 -15.84 -25.25
CA ALA A 263 -25.33 -15.03 -26.09
C ALA A 263 -25.39 -13.53 -25.70
N ALA A 264 -26.58 -13.00 -25.41
CA ALA A 264 -26.74 -11.63 -24.93
C ALA A 264 -26.12 -11.44 -23.54
N ALA A 265 -26.29 -12.40 -22.63
CA ALA A 265 -25.63 -12.38 -21.33
C ALA A 265 -24.10 -12.48 -21.46
N LEU A 266 -23.57 -13.34 -22.32
CA LEU A 266 -22.14 -13.42 -22.61
C LEU A 266 -21.60 -12.12 -23.22
N ALA A 267 -22.34 -11.48 -24.12
CA ALA A 267 -21.99 -10.15 -24.63
C ALA A 267 -22.04 -9.07 -23.54
N MET A 268 -23.01 -9.12 -22.62
CA MET A 268 -23.09 -8.26 -21.43
C MET A 268 -22.06 -8.61 -20.34
N LEU A 269 -21.33 -9.72 -20.47
CA LEU A 269 -20.23 -10.14 -19.58
C LEU A 269 -18.85 -9.90 -20.21
N HIS A 270 -18.78 -9.62 -21.51
CA HIS A 270 -17.55 -9.30 -22.22
C HIS A 270 -17.11 -7.84 -21.93
N TRP A 271 -15.90 -7.68 -21.41
CA TRP A 271 -15.23 -6.39 -21.24
C TRP A 271 -13.93 -6.38 -22.06
N CYS A 272 -13.37 -5.20 -22.30
CA CYS A 272 -12.02 -5.05 -22.85
C CYS A 272 -11.21 -4.03 -22.02
N PRO A 273 -9.87 -4.11 -22.00
CA PRO A 273 -9.05 -3.19 -21.21
C PRO A 273 -9.34 -1.71 -21.52
N MET A 274 -9.38 -1.36 -22.81
CA MET A 274 -9.64 -0.01 -23.35
C MET A 274 -10.93 0.68 -22.87
N THR A 275 -11.88 -0.01 -22.24
CA THR A 275 -13.08 0.59 -21.64
C THR A 275 -13.32 0.12 -20.21
N THR A 276 -12.26 -0.32 -19.52
CA THR A 276 -12.29 -0.77 -18.12
C THR A 276 -11.48 0.16 -17.21
N ALA A 277 -12.00 0.45 -16.02
CA ALA A 277 -11.23 1.08 -14.95
C ALA A 277 -11.10 0.19 -13.71
N LEU A 278 -9.89 0.13 -13.16
CA LEU A 278 -9.56 -0.50 -11.88
C LEU A 278 -9.72 0.52 -10.74
N VAL A 279 -10.74 0.35 -9.90
CA VAL A 279 -11.08 1.28 -8.81
C VAL A 279 -10.68 0.69 -7.44
N ILE A 280 -9.69 1.32 -6.81
CA ILE A 280 -9.11 0.91 -5.53
C ILE A 280 -9.66 1.77 -4.39
N LEU A 281 -10.36 1.16 -3.44
CA LEU A 281 -11.11 1.86 -2.39
C LEU A 281 -10.47 1.72 -1.00
N ASP A 282 -10.26 2.85 -0.32
CA ASP A 282 -9.87 2.96 1.10
C ASP A 282 -8.56 2.27 1.50
N VAL A 283 -7.72 1.82 0.55
CA VAL A 283 -6.43 1.17 0.84
C VAL A 283 -5.33 2.19 1.13
N GLN A 284 -5.57 3.02 2.15
CA GLN A 284 -4.68 4.08 2.63
C GLN A 284 -4.16 3.77 4.05
N ASN A 285 -3.02 4.36 4.42
CA ASN A 285 -2.33 4.14 5.70
C ASN A 285 -3.24 4.27 6.93
N TYR A 286 -4.28 5.11 6.88
CA TYR A 286 -5.25 5.25 7.96
C TYR A 286 -6.06 3.97 8.23
N PHE A 287 -6.38 3.17 7.21
CA PHE A 287 -7.16 1.93 7.36
C PHE A 287 -6.29 0.67 7.31
N THR A 288 -5.10 0.72 6.71
CA THR A 288 -4.19 -0.44 6.60
C THR A 288 -3.25 -0.61 7.79
N LEU A 289 -3.02 0.42 8.62
CA LEU A 289 -2.12 0.34 9.77
C LEU A 289 -2.86 0.25 11.11
N PRO A 290 -2.43 -0.61 12.07
CA PRO A 290 -3.02 -0.70 13.41
C PRO A 290 -3.08 0.63 14.18
N HIS A 291 -2.12 1.53 13.94
CA HIS A 291 -2.03 2.83 14.61
C HIS A 291 -2.80 3.96 13.91
N GLY A 292 -3.45 3.68 12.77
CA GLY A 292 -4.37 4.60 12.11
C GLY A 292 -5.74 4.58 12.78
N TYR A 293 -6.72 3.96 12.12
CA TYR A 293 -8.09 3.81 12.62
C TYR A 293 -8.16 2.94 13.90
N GLY A 294 -7.29 1.94 14.03
CA GLY A 294 -7.27 1.02 15.18
C GLY A 294 -6.92 1.69 16.51
N ALA A 295 -6.06 2.71 16.52
CA ALA A 295 -5.56 3.35 17.74
C ALA A 295 -6.67 3.93 18.63
N LYS A 296 -7.67 4.58 18.03
CA LYS A 296 -8.77 5.21 18.80
C LYS A 296 -9.64 4.21 19.57
N ARG A 297 -9.86 3.01 19.03
CA ARG A 297 -10.65 1.97 19.73
C ARG A 297 -9.95 1.45 21.01
N VAL A 298 -8.68 1.79 21.23
CA VAL A 298 -7.95 1.48 22.48
C VAL A 298 -8.09 2.60 23.51
N THR A 299 -8.22 3.87 23.08
CA THR A 299 -8.40 5.02 23.98
C THR A 299 -9.84 5.17 24.48
N ASP A 300 -10.82 4.67 23.72
CA ASP A 300 -12.25 4.81 24.04
C ASP A 300 -12.73 3.76 25.10
N SER A 301 -11.83 2.93 25.65
CA SER A 301 -12.11 1.96 26.71
C SER A 301 -11.39 2.28 28.03
N VAL A 302 -11.48 3.54 28.47
CA VAL A 302 -11.04 3.95 29.82
C VAL A 302 -12.22 3.86 30.79
N ASP A 303 -12.12 2.96 31.77
CA ASP A 303 -13.06 2.88 32.89
C ASP A 303 -13.06 4.19 33.71
N THR A 304 -14.23 4.63 34.15
CA THR A 304 -14.35 5.67 35.17
C THR A 304 -14.01 5.09 36.54
N GLY A 305 -12.75 5.15 36.96
CA GLY A 305 -12.26 4.68 38.26
C GLY A 305 -11.22 5.63 38.86
N SER A 306 -11.38 5.93 40.15
CA SER A 306 -10.62 6.92 40.92
C SER A 306 -9.15 6.57 41.18
N ASP A 307 -8.39 7.59 41.57
CA ASP A 307 -7.01 7.53 42.05
C ASP A 307 -6.82 6.59 43.26
N GLU A 308 -5.63 5.98 43.38
CA GLU A 308 -4.77 6.00 44.59
C GLU A 308 -3.34 5.54 44.22
N GLU A 309 -2.32 5.98 44.97
CA GLU A 309 -0.92 5.55 44.82
C GLU A 309 -0.60 4.35 45.72
N PHE A 310 0.27 3.42 45.29
CA PHE A 310 1.41 2.95 46.12
C PHE A 310 2.48 2.19 45.33
N ASN A 311 3.53 1.72 46.01
CA ASN A 311 4.89 1.61 45.46
C ASN A 311 5.58 0.24 45.70
N ILE A 312 6.44 -0.21 44.76
CA ILE A 312 7.48 -1.27 44.88
C ILE A 312 6.97 -2.71 45.19
N THR A 313 7.33 -3.75 44.44
CA THR A 313 8.54 -4.59 44.65
C THR A 313 8.79 -5.54 43.46
N ARG A 314 10.03 -5.98 43.24
CA ARG A 314 10.39 -7.09 42.32
C ARG A 314 10.01 -8.45 42.93
N GLU A 315 9.40 -9.36 42.16
CA GLU A 315 9.75 -10.80 42.24
C GLU A 315 9.28 -11.62 41.01
N THR A 316 9.59 -12.92 41.00
CA THR A 316 9.57 -13.79 39.81
C THR A 316 8.24 -14.49 39.47
N LYS A 317 8.11 -14.90 38.20
CA LYS A 317 6.98 -15.66 37.61
C LYS A 317 6.53 -16.85 38.49
N PRO A 318 5.22 -17.19 38.46
CA PRO A 318 4.79 -18.21 37.48
C PRO A 318 3.63 -17.75 36.57
N ALA A 319 3.24 -18.60 35.62
CA ALA A 319 2.26 -18.27 34.59
C ALA A 319 0.82 -18.15 35.13
N ARG A 320 0.09 -17.14 34.65
CA ARG A 320 -1.37 -17.04 34.72
C ARG A 320 -1.92 -16.64 33.35
N THR A 321 -2.93 -17.37 32.88
CA THR A 321 -3.63 -17.10 31.62
C THR A 321 -4.47 -15.82 31.72
N SER A 322 -4.12 -14.79 30.96
CA SER A 322 -4.91 -13.57 30.81
C SER A 322 -6.11 -13.79 29.87
N PRO A 323 -7.24 -13.10 30.08
CA PRO A 323 -8.48 -13.33 29.33
C PRO A 323 -8.42 -12.74 27.91
N SER A 324 -9.23 -13.33 27.01
CA SER A 324 -9.22 -13.08 25.58
C SER A 324 -9.78 -11.70 25.17
N LYS A 325 -8.90 -10.71 25.00
CA LYS A 325 -9.16 -9.45 24.28
C LYS A 325 -8.14 -9.28 23.14
N GLY A 326 -8.60 -8.95 21.92
CA GLY A 326 -7.74 -8.47 20.81
C GLY A 326 -7.73 -9.27 19.49
N ARG A 327 -8.23 -10.52 19.48
CA ARG A 327 -7.99 -11.48 18.37
C ARG A 327 -8.37 -10.97 16.96
N SER A 328 -9.59 -10.46 16.80
CA SER A 328 -10.14 -10.08 15.48
C SER A 328 -9.49 -8.85 14.84
N SER A 329 -8.85 -7.96 15.63
CA SER A 329 -8.13 -6.81 15.07
C SER A 329 -6.80 -7.25 14.45
N GLY A 330 -6.09 -8.19 15.07
CA GLY A 330 -4.85 -8.76 14.51
C GLY A 330 -5.13 -9.48 13.18
N GLU A 331 -6.10 -10.39 13.19
CA GLU A 331 -6.55 -11.16 12.01
C GLU A 331 -6.93 -10.25 10.81
N PHE A 332 -7.44 -9.04 11.04
CA PHE A 332 -7.70 -8.07 9.97
C PHE A 332 -6.40 -7.51 9.37
N TYR A 333 -5.48 -6.99 10.18
CA TYR A 333 -4.24 -6.39 9.69
C TYR A 333 -3.28 -7.43 9.09
N GLU A 334 -3.21 -8.63 9.69
CA GLU A 334 -2.52 -9.78 9.09
C GLU A 334 -3.06 -10.13 7.70
N ARG A 335 -4.39 -10.02 7.48
CA ARG A 335 -5.00 -10.24 6.17
C ARG A 335 -4.81 -9.06 5.21
N VAL A 336 -4.64 -7.83 5.72
CA VAL A 336 -4.23 -6.67 4.92
C VAL A 336 -2.81 -6.88 4.37
N ASP A 337 -1.86 -7.25 5.23
CA ASP A 337 -0.46 -7.44 4.86
C ASP A 337 -0.20 -8.70 4.03
N ASN A 338 -0.80 -9.84 4.37
CA ASN A 338 -0.49 -11.13 3.75
C ASN A 338 -1.44 -11.52 2.59
N VAL A 339 -2.54 -10.79 2.37
CA VAL A 339 -3.50 -11.09 1.28
C VAL A 339 -3.84 -9.84 0.48
N LEU A 340 -4.48 -8.83 1.09
CA LEU A 340 -5.02 -7.68 0.34
C LEU A 340 -3.94 -6.94 -0.45
N ILE A 341 -2.85 -6.55 0.21
CA ILE A 341 -1.81 -5.74 -0.42
C ILE A 341 -1.07 -6.53 -1.51
N PRO A 342 -0.58 -7.78 -1.29
CA PRO A 342 -0.01 -8.61 -2.34
C PRO A 342 -0.95 -8.77 -3.55
N THR A 343 -2.22 -9.11 -3.33
CA THR A 343 -3.19 -9.24 -4.44
C THR A 343 -3.37 -7.92 -5.21
N ILE A 344 -3.39 -6.78 -4.53
CA ILE A 344 -3.42 -5.47 -5.21
C ILE A 344 -2.14 -5.21 -6.01
N GLN A 345 -0.96 -5.63 -5.53
CA GLN A 345 0.29 -5.52 -6.28
C GLN A 345 0.26 -6.33 -7.57
N ASP A 346 -0.19 -7.59 -7.52
CA ASP A 346 -0.27 -8.47 -8.69
C ASP A 346 -1.25 -7.92 -9.74
N VAL A 347 -2.43 -7.47 -9.29
CA VAL A 347 -3.47 -6.88 -10.14
C VAL A 347 -3.01 -5.54 -10.74
N LEU A 348 -2.38 -4.65 -9.95
CA LEU A 348 -1.82 -3.39 -10.46
C LEU A 348 -0.73 -3.63 -11.50
N LEU A 349 0.18 -4.58 -11.26
CA LEU A 349 1.28 -4.89 -12.17
C LEU A 349 0.76 -5.44 -13.51
N ALA A 350 -0.29 -6.26 -13.49
CA ALA A 350 -0.95 -6.73 -14.71
C ALA A 350 -1.69 -5.58 -15.42
N SER A 351 -2.50 -4.81 -14.69
CA SER A 351 -3.30 -3.72 -15.24
C SER A 351 -2.46 -2.61 -15.86
N ARG A 352 -1.44 -2.09 -15.16
CA ARG A 352 -0.54 -1.06 -15.71
C ARG A 352 0.35 -1.56 -16.87
N ALA A 353 0.46 -2.87 -17.06
CA ALA A 353 1.16 -3.47 -18.20
C ALA A 353 0.27 -3.69 -19.43
N THR A 354 -1.01 -3.33 -19.38
CA THR A 354 -1.97 -3.48 -20.48
C THR A 354 -2.48 -2.12 -20.93
N GLU A 355 -2.40 -1.86 -22.24
CA GLU A 355 -2.76 -0.55 -22.79
C GLU A 355 -4.26 -0.22 -22.57
N GLY A 356 -4.54 1.03 -22.22
CA GLY A 356 -5.89 1.57 -22.04
C GLY A 356 -6.65 1.14 -20.78
N MET A 357 -6.01 0.42 -19.84
CA MET A 357 -6.60 0.10 -18.54
C MET A 357 -6.41 1.26 -17.54
N GLU A 358 -7.49 1.94 -17.21
CA GLU A 358 -7.46 3.12 -16.31
C GLU A 358 -7.34 2.71 -14.84
N VAL A 359 -6.41 3.31 -14.08
CA VAL A 359 -6.19 3.01 -12.65
C VAL A 359 -6.62 4.19 -11.78
N ILE A 360 -7.58 3.96 -10.89
CA ILE A 360 -8.21 5.02 -10.07
C ILE A 360 -8.22 4.64 -8.59
N TYR A 361 -7.59 5.46 -7.74
CA TYR A 361 -7.62 5.33 -6.29
C TYR A 361 -8.67 6.27 -5.69
N SER A 362 -9.42 5.81 -4.67
CA SER A 362 -10.23 6.69 -3.83
C SER A 362 -9.79 6.63 -2.37
N VAL A 363 -9.31 7.78 -1.90
CA VAL A 363 -8.72 7.99 -0.56
C VAL A 363 -9.64 8.86 0.29
N VAL A 364 -9.81 8.52 1.56
CA VAL A 364 -10.59 9.35 2.50
C VAL A 364 -9.66 10.40 3.08
N GLU A 365 -9.79 11.62 2.58
CA GLU A 365 -9.04 12.81 2.98
C GLU A 365 -10.03 13.96 3.23
N SER A 366 -9.79 14.75 4.26
CA SER A 366 -10.59 15.94 4.57
C SER A 366 -10.10 17.13 3.74
N ALA A 367 -11.01 17.94 3.19
CA ALA A 367 -10.63 19.14 2.42
C ALA A 367 -10.02 20.25 3.31
N THR A 368 -10.24 20.18 4.63
CA THR A 368 -9.64 21.08 5.62
C THR A 368 -8.94 20.29 6.75
N ARG A 369 -8.07 20.95 7.53
CA ARG A 369 -7.28 20.29 8.60
C ARG A 369 -8.13 19.85 9.82
N ASP A 370 -9.30 20.46 9.98
CA ASP A 370 -10.35 20.17 10.96
C ASP A 370 -11.43 19.20 10.41
N GLY A 371 -11.50 19.04 9.09
CA GLY A 371 -12.47 18.18 8.40
C GLY A 371 -13.92 18.52 8.75
N ARG A 372 -14.26 19.81 8.81
CA ARG A 372 -15.62 20.30 9.13
C ARG A 372 -16.63 19.99 8.03
N GLU A 373 -16.17 19.81 6.80
CA GLU A 373 -16.95 19.46 5.62
C GLU A 373 -17.26 17.96 5.50
N ARG A 374 -16.58 17.10 6.28
CA ARG A 374 -16.81 15.64 6.28
C ARG A 374 -18.29 15.29 6.44
N SER A 375 -18.69 14.22 5.75
CA SER A 375 -20.03 13.65 5.83
C SER A 375 -20.45 13.33 7.27
N ARG A 376 -21.77 13.32 7.54
CA ARG A 376 -22.31 12.89 8.84
C ARG A 376 -21.84 11.47 9.22
N ALA A 377 -21.74 10.56 8.25
CA ALA A 377 -21.23 9.20 8.47
C ALA A 377 -19.78 9.19 8.99
N HIS A 378 -18.86 9.92 8.32
CA HIS A 378 -17.46 10.02 8.77
C HIS A 378 -17.33 10.70 10.14
N LYS A 379 -18.23 11.66 10.46
CA LYS A 379 -18.30 12.30 11.77
C LYS A 379 -18.77 11.33 12.87
N HIS A 380 -19.87 10.60 12.66
CA HIS A 380 -20.38 9.61 13.62
C HIS A 380 -19.43 8.43 13.83
N ALA A 381 -18.70 8.01 12.78
CA ALA A 381 -17.69 6.95 12.89
C ALA A 381 -16.32 7.43 13.42
N SER A 382 -16.19 8.71 13.82
CA SER A 382 -14.94 9.34 14.25
C SER A 382 -13.76 9.29 13.25
N ILE A 383 -14.05 8.97 11.98
CA ILE A 383 -13.11 8.91 10.86
C ILE A 383 -12.71 10.33 10.49
N HIS A 384 -11.49 10.72 10.84
CA HIS A 384 -10.89 11.99 10.47
C HIS A 384 -9.47 11.75 9.97
N VAL A 385 -9.26 12.08 8.70
CA VAL A 385 -7.96 12.06 8.03
C VAL A 385 -7.69 13.50 7.58
N PRO A 386 -6.77 14.23 8.22
CA PRO A 386 -6.48 15.62 7.85
C PRO A 386 -5.89 15.73 6.45
N LYS A 387 -6.14 16.86 5.77
CA LYS A 387 -5.53 17.16 4.47
C LYS A 387 -4.01 17.04 4.51
N HIS A 388 -3.42 16.38 3.51
CA HIS A 388 -2.00 16.06 3.37
C HIS A 388 -1.39 15.28 4.55
N GLY A 389 -2.22 14.64 5.38
CA GLY A 389 -1.77 13.81 6.50
C GLY A 389 -1.31 12.42 6.03
N PHE A 390 -0.33 11.83 6.73
CA PHE A 390 0.21 10.49 6.47
C PHE A 390 -0.86 9.40 6.30
N GLY A 391 -2.01 9.52 6.99
CA GLY A 391 -3.13 8.59 6.88
C GLY A 391 -3.86 8.58 5.52
N ALA A 392 -3.82 9.68 4.76
CA ALA A 392 -4.40 9.78 3.41
C ALA A 392 -3.50 9.15 2.34
N GLN A 393 -2.21 8.96 2.65
CA GLN A 393 -1.26 8.35 1.72
C GLN A 393 -1.56 6.85 1.56
N VAL A 394 -1.45 6.37 0.32
CA VAL A 394 -1.49 4.95 -0.01
C VAL A 394 -0.19 4.26 0.47
N PRO A 395 -0.22 3.01 0.96
CA PRO A 395 0.99 2.31 1.40
C PRO A 395 2.00 2.14 0.25
N LYS A 396 3.29 2.42 0.51
CA LYS A 396 4.37 2.44 -0.49
C LYS A 396 4.45 1.21 -1.41
N ARG A 397 4.01 0.03 -0.95
CA ARG A 397 3.98 -1.22 -1.75
C ARG A 397 3.01 -1.17 -2.94
N ILE A 398 1.96 -0.35 -2.87
CA ILE A 398 0.86 -0.22 -3.84
C ILE A 398 0.59 1.25 -4.16
N ALA A 399 1.61 2.11 -4.05
CA ALA A 399 1.46 3.54 -4.29
C ALA A 399 0.94 3.83 -5.72
N PRO A 400 0.11 4.86 -5.89
CA PRO A 400 -0.21 5.37 -7.21
C PRO A 400 1.06 5.84 -7.92
N ASP A 401 1.05 5.76 -9.24
CA ASP A 401 2.01 6.46 -10.10
C ASP A 401 1.53 7.91 -10.29
N ASP A 402 2.34 8.89 -9.86
CA ASP A 402 1.96 10.32 -9.84
C ASP A 402 1.70 10.90 -11.25
N GLU A 403 2.22 10.26 -12.32
CA GLU A 403 2.01 10.71 -13.71
C GLU A 403 0.85 9.98 -14.41
N ASN A 404 0.49 8.76 -13.97
CA ASN A 404 -0.41 7.85 -14.71
C ASN A 404 -1.70 7.46 -13.97
N ASP A 405 -1.72 7.42 -12.63
CA ASP A 405 -2.88 6.96 -11.86
C ASP A 405 -3.74 8.11 -11.32
N ILE A 406 -5.06 7.96 -11.35
CA ILE A 406 -6.00 9.01 -10.91
C ILE A 406 -6.32 8.86 -9.42
N VAL A 407 -5.93 9.84 -8.58
CA VAL A 407 -6.20 9.83 -7.13
C VAL A 407 -7.35 10.78 -6.75
N LEU A 408 -8.46 10.22 -6.26
CA LEU A 408 -9.68 10.95 -5.90
C LEU A 408 -9.92 11.00 -4.38
N SER A 409 -9.50 12.10 -3.76
CA SER A 409 -9.78 12.41 -2.35
C SER A 409 -11.27 12.66 -2.08
N ARG A 410 -11.83 11.99 -1.05
CA ARG A 410 -13.25 12.10 -0.68
C ARG A 410 -13.54 12.32 0.80
N THR A 411 -14.58 13.10 1.06
CA THR A 411 -15.04 13.49 2.41
C THR A 411 -16.29 12.71 2.87
N GLY A 412 -16.80 11.80 2.04
CA GLY A 412 -17.98 10.95 2.29
C GLY A 412 -17.79 9.48 1.88
N VAL A 413 -18.77 8.63 2.21
CA VAL A 413 -18.69 7.17 2.05
C VAL A 413 -18.86 6.72 0.60
N ASN A 414 -19.85 7.26 -0.11
CA ASN A 414 -20.12 6.93 -1.51
C ASN A 414 -19.20 7.74 -2.44
N VAL A 415 -18.37 7.06 -3.23
CA VAL A 415 -17.37 7.69 -4.11
C VAL A 415 -18.04 8.55 -5.20
N PHE A 416 -19.05 8.01 -5.88
CA PHE A 416 -19.82 8.65 -6.95
C PHE A 416 -20.64 9.88 -6.51
N ALA A 417 -20.82 10.09 -5.21
CA ALA A 417 -21.50 11.24 -4.62
C ALA A 417 -20.54 12.22 -3.90
N ALA A 418 -19.32 11.77 -3.57
CA ALA A 418 -18.32 12.57 -2.85
C ALA A 418 -17.12 12.99 -3.72
N THR A 419 -17.09 12.60 -4.99
CA THR A 419 -16.02 12.91 -5.98
C THR A 419 -16.62 13.15 -7.36
N ASN A 420 -15.77 13.54 -8.32
CA ASN A 420 -16.06 13.63 -9.75
C ASN A 420 -15.87 12.30 -10.51
N LEU A 421 -15.78 11.14 -9.84
CA LEU A 421 -15.50 9.83 -10.46
C LEU A 421 -16.33 9.55 -11.73
N ASP A 422 -17.64 9.77 -11.69
CA ASP A 422 -18.52 9.53 -12.86
C ASP A 422 -18.15 10.40 -14.07
N TYR A 423 -17.82 11.68 -13.84
CA TYR A 423 -17.40 12.59 -14.90
C TYR A 423 -16.07 12.14 -15.53
N VAL A 424 -15.14 11.64 -14.71
CA VAL A 424 -13.86 11.08 -15.16
C VAL A 424 -14.10 9.82 -16.01
N LEU A 425 -14.82 8.83 -15.48
CA LEU A 425 -15.13 7.57 -16.17
C LEU A 425 -15.86 7.79 -17.50
N ARG A 426 -16.83 8.70 -17.57
CA ARG A 426 -17.55 9.03 -18.81
C ARG A 426 -16.66 9.65 -19.87
N ASN A 427 -15.73 10.53 -19.50
CA ASN A 427 -14.82 11.16 -20.46
C ASN A 427 -13.75 10.19 -20.96
N LEU A 428 -13.35 9.23 -20.13
CA LEU A 428 -12.47 8.10 -20.48
C LEU A 428 -13.22 6.97 -21.23
N MET A 429 -14.51 7.14 -21.54
CA MET A 429 -15.37 6.17 -22.22
C MET A 429 -15.45 4.80 -21.52
N VAL A 430 -15.22 4.75 -20.21
CA VAL A 430 -15.24 3.52 -19.42
C VAL A 430 -16.67 2.99 -19.33
N THR A 431 -16.83 1.70 -19.64
CA THR A 431 -18.11 0.96 -19.55
C THR A 431 -18.09 -0.08 -18.42
N HIS A 432 -16.91 -0.51 -17.99
CA HIS A 432 -16.69 -1.57 -17.01
C HIS A 432 -15.82 -1.10 -15.85
N ILE A 433 -16.19 -1.46 -14.62
CA ILE A 433 -15.45 -1.08 -13.41
C ILE A 433 -15.07 -2.32 -12.61
N VAL A 434 -13.78 -2.49 -12.35
CA VAL A 434 -13.23 -3.56 -11.49
C VAL A 434 -12.94 -2.96 -10.12
N VAL A 435 -13.70 -3.36 -9.10
CA VAL A 435 -13.63 -2.76 -7.75
C VAL A 435 -12.88 -3.69 -6.79
N MET A 436 -11.93 -3.13 -6.04
CA MET A 436 -11.23 -3.81 -4.94
C MET A 436 -10.83 -2.86 -3.81
N GLY A 437 -10.45 -3.41 -2.65
CA GLY A 437 -9.96 -2.65 -1.50
C GLY A 437 -10.69 -2.96 -0.19
N ILE A 438 -10.75 -1.96 0.68
CA ILE A 438 -11.37 -2.05 2.01
C ILE A 438 -12.77 -1.43 1.94
N SER A 439 -13.81 -2.12 2.43
CA SER A 439 -15.13 -1.49 2.59
C SER A 439 -15.25 -0.81 3.95
N VAL A 440 -15.14 0.52 3.93
CA VAL A 440 -15.27 1.39 5.10
C VAL A 440 -16.70 1.93 5.15
N LEU A 441 -17.47 1.52 6.17
CA LEU A 441 -18.89 1.87 6.33
C LEU A 441 -19.78 1.50 5.13
N GLY A 442 -19.40 0.47 4.36
CA GLY A 442 -20.11 0.06 3.14
C GLY A 442 -19.70 0.85 1.89
N SER A 443 -18.50 1.43 1.85
CA SER A 443 -18.00 2.21 0.71
C SER A 443 -17.98 1.39 -0.59
N VAL A 444 -17.56 0.11 -0.54
CA VAL A 444 -17.56 -0.78 -1.71
C VAL A 444 -18.99 -1.08 -2.16
N GLU A 445 -19.88 -1.50 -1.25
CA GLU A 445 -21.28 -1.82 -1.60
C GLU A 445 -22.01 -0.61 -2.20
N SER A 446 -21.78 0.59 -1.64
CA SER A 446 -22.36 1.83 -2.16
C SER A 446 -21.77 2.23 -3.51
N CYS A 447 -20.47 1.97 -3.74
CA CYS A 447 -19.82 2.17 -5.03
C CYS A 447 -20.37 1.22 -6.09
N VAL A 448 -20.40 -0.09 -5.82
CA VAL A 448 -20.92 -1.13 -6.71
C VAL A 448 -22.39 -0.87 -7.08
N GLN A 449 -23.25 -0.58 -6.09
CA GLN A 449 -24.66 -0.26 -6.36
C GLN A 449 -24.79 0.98 -7.26
N THR A 450 -24.06 2.06 -6.96
CA THR A 450 -24.16 3.31 -7.74
C THR A 450 -23.58 3.16 -9.16
N ALA A 451 -22.59 2.29 -9.35
CA ALA A 451 -22.05 1.95 -10.66
C ALA A 451 -23.10 1.23 -11.52
N LEU A 452 -23.75 0.19 -10.98
CA LEU A 452 -24.85 -0.51 -11.64
C LEU A 452 -26.01 0.43 -11.97
N ASP A 453 -26.43 1.27 -11.02
CA ASP A 453 -27.53 2.23 -11.20
C ASP A 453 -27.22 3.33 -12.24
N ARG A 454 -25.93 3.59 -12.53
CA ARG A 454 -25.49 4.48 -13.62
C ARG A 454 -25.22 3.73 -14.94
N GLY A 455 -25.44 2.42 -15.00
CA GLY A 455 -25.29 1.60 -16.19
C GLY A 455 -23.85 1.16 -16.51
N TYR A 456 -22.95 1.18 -15.53
CA TYR A 456 -21.65 0.52 -15.65
C TYR A 456 -21.78 -0.99 -15.40
N GLN A 457 -21.09 -1.79 -16.19
CA GLN A 457 -20.80 -3.19 -15.84
C GLN A 457 -19.83 -3.20 -14.65
N VAL A 458 -19.97 -4.14 -13.71
CA VAL A 458 -19.11 -4.19 -12.51
C VAL A 458 -18.53 -5.58 -12.28
N SER A 459 -17.23 -5.64 -12.04
CA SER A 459 -16.51 -6.79 -11.48
C SER A 459 -16.01 -6.47 -10.07
N VAL A 460 -15.93 -7.48 -9.20
CA VAL A 460 -15.34 -7.37 -7.85
C VAL A 460 -14.35 -8.52 -7.65
N LEU A 461 -13.12 -8.19 -7.26
CA LEU A 461 -12.07 -9.18 -7.03
C LEU A 461 -12.18 -9.76 -5.61
N LYS A 462 -12.54 -11.04 -5.53
CA LYS A 462 -12.96 -11.68 -4.27
C LYS A 462 -11.84 -11.77 -3.23
N GLU A 463 -10.59 -12.01 -3.62
CA GLU A 463 -9.44 -12.01 -2.69
C GLU A 463 -9.23 -10.62 -2.07
N ALA A 464 -9.18 -9.59 -2.93
CA ALA A 464 -8.86 -8.20 -2.61
C ALA A 464 -10.04 -7.37 -2.06
N LEU A 465 -11.07 -8.01 -1.50
CA LEU A 465 -12.19 -7.35 -0.82
C LEU A 465 -12.15 -7.58 0.69
N LEU A 466 -11.92 -6.53 1.50
CA LEU A 466 -11.95 -6.63 2.98
C LEU A 466 -12.99 -5.68 3.61
N PRO A 467 -14.12 -6.18 4.14
CA PRO A 467 -15.03 -5.36 4.95
C PRO A 467 -14.37 -4.93 6.26
N LEU A 468 -14.38 -3.63 6.57
CA LEU A 468 -13.86 -3.09 7.82
C LEU A 468 -14.90 -3.26 8.94
N ALA A 469 -14.70 -4.29 9.77
CA ALA A 469 -15.72 -4.76 10.70
C ALA A 469 -16.14 -3.73 11.78
N GLY A 470 -17.46 -3.66 11.99
CA GLY A 470 -18.06 -3.11 13.20
C GLY A 470 -17.75 -3.98 14.43
N PRO A 471 -18.24 -3.62 15.63
CA PRO A 471 -17.98 -4.35 16.88
C PRO A 471 -18.64 -5.75 16.97
N THR A 472 -19.24 -6.27 15.89
CA THR A 472 -20.04 -7.50 15.87
C THR A 472 -19.59 -8.48 14.79
N GLY A 473 -18.91 -9.56 15.17
CA GLY A 473 -18.79 -10.80 14.39
C GLY A 473 -17.99 -10.75 13.08
N GLY A 474 -16.67 -11.00 13.15
CA GLY A 474 -15.85 -11.22 11.96
C GLY A 474 -16.18 -12.53 11.23
N SER A 475 -15.87 -12.58 9.93
CA SER A 475 -16.08 -13.65 8.93
C SER A 475 -17.37 -13.65 8.07
N PRO A 476 -18.64 -13.73 8.58
CA PRO A 476 -19.80 -13.95 7.71
C PRO A 476 -20.11 -12.77 6.78
N GLN A 477 -19.70 -11.55 7.17
CA GLN A 477 -19.97 -10.32 6.44
C GLN A 477 -19.35 -10.30 5.03
N ARG A 478 -18.18 -10.92 4.81
CA ARG A 478 -17.55 -10.96 3.47
C ARG A 478 -18.27 -11.90 2.52
N THR A 479 -18.69 -13.09 2.99
CA THR A 479 -19.42 -14.06 2.15
C THR A 479 -20.78 -13.50 1.74
N SER A 480 -21.55 -12.98 2.70
CA SER A 480 -22.86 -12.36 2.43
C SER A 480 -22.77 -11.14 1.50
N MET A 481 -21.68 -10.37 1.58
CA MET A 481 -21.42 -9.26 0.65
C MET A 481 -21.19 -9.76 -0.79
N LEU A 482 -20.40 -10.81 -0.98
CA LEU A 482 -20.16 -11.41 -2.30
C LEU A 482 -21.43 -12.05 -2.88
N GLU A 483 -22.24 -12.73 -2.07
CA GLU A 483 -23.56 -13.24 -2.47
C GLU A 483 -24.53 -12.10 -2.89
N SER A 484 -24.53 -10.99 -2.13
CA SER A 484 -25.28 -9.76 -2.44
C SER A 484 -24.81 -9.08 -3.73
N PHE A 485 -23.55 -9.25 -4.13
CA PHE A 485 -23.03 -8.78 -5.43
C PHE A 485 -23.43 -9.71 -6.57
N SER A 486 -23.22 -11.03 -6.45
CA SER A 486 -23.62 -12.01 -7.48
C SER A 486 -25.11 -11.94 -7.81
N SER A 487 -25.97 -11.77 -6.79
CA SER A 487 -27.43 -11.61 -6.95
C SER A 487 -27.87 -10.30 -7.63
N ARG A 488 -26.95 -9.34 -7.85
CA ARG A 488 -27.18 -8.09 -8.58
C ARG A 488 -26.53 -8.08 -9.98
N GLY A 489 -25.99 -9.21 -10.44
CA GLY A 489 -25.33 -9.31 -11.75
C GLY A 489 -23.88 -8.81 -11.79
N VAL A 490 -23.24 -8.61 -10.63
CA VAL A 490 -21.82 -8.26 -10.53
C VAL A 490 -20.96 -9.50 -10.81
N GLN A 491 -19.90 -9.37 -11.62
CA GLN A 491 -18.95 -10.47 -11.80
C GLN A 491 -18.04 -10.59 -10.56
N VAL A 492 -18.19 -11.68 -9.79
CA VAL A 492 -17.27 -12.00 -8.69
C VAL A 492 -16.15 -12.90 -9.22
N LEU A 493 -14.97 -12.32 -9.46
CA LEU A 493 -13.79 -13.00 -10.04
C LEU A 493 -12.73 -13.25 -8.96
N SER A 494 -11.83 -14.22 -9.16
CA SER A 494 -10.53 -14.16 -8.48
C SER A 494 -9.62 -13.13 -9.14
N ALA A 495 -8.62 -12.67 -8.39
CA ALA A 495 -7.51 -11.92 -8.95
C ALA A 495 -6.75 -12.70 -10.03
N ALA A 496 -6.59 -14.02 -9.88
CA ALA A 496 -5.98 -14.86 -10.91
C ALA A 496 -6.85 -14.93 -12.18
N GLU A 497 -8.15 -15.25 -12.05
CA GLU A 497 -9.13 -15.24 -13.16
C GLU A 497 -9.18 -13.89 -13.88
N PHE A 498 -8.97 -12.79 -13.16
CA PHE A 498 -8.91 -11.45 -13.74
C PHE A 498 -7.59 -11.21 -14.49
N VAL A 499 -6.44 -11.52 -13.87
CA VAL A 499 -5.11 -11.36 -14.47
C VAL A 499 -4.93 -12.27 -15.69
N ASP A 500 -5.40 -13.51 -15.66
CA ASP A 500 -5.35 -14.45 -16.79
C ASP A 500 -6.19 -13.94 -17.98
N LYS A 501 -7.42 -13.44 -17.71
CA LYS A 501 -8.25 -12.79 -18.73
C LYS A 501 -7.59 -11.53 -19.29
N LEU A 502 -7.01 -10.71 -18.41
CA LEU A 502 -6.36 -9.45 -18.79
C LEU A 502 -5.13 -9.70 -19.68
N GLN A 503 -4.34 -10.73 -19.36
CA GLN A 503 -3.24 -11.19 -20.22
C GLN A 503 -3.71 -11.80 -21.55
N SER A 504 -4.95 -12.29 -21.66
CA SER A 504 -5.48 -12.80 -22.95
C SER A 504 -5.84 -11.71 -23.97
N PHE A 505 -5.72 -10.43 -23.59
CA PHE A 505 -5.86 -9.27 -24.49
C PHE A 505 -4.51 -8.69 -24.97
N VAL A 506 -3.37 -9.29 -24.58
CA VAL A 506 -1.99 -8.80 -24.84
C VAL A 506 -1.22 -9.80 -25.70
#